data_AF-E6WRI9-F1
#
_entry.id   AF-E6WRI9-F1
#
_cell.length_a   1.000
_cell.length_b   1.000
_cell.length_c   1.000
_cell.angle_alpha   90.00
_cell.angle_beta   90.00
_cell.angle_gamma   90.00
#
_symmetry.space_group_name_H-M   'P 1'
#
loop_
_entity.id
_entity.type
_entity.pdbx_description
1 polymer ?
#
loop_
_entity_poly.entity_id
_entity_poly.type
_entity_poly.pdbx_seq_one_letter_code
_entity_poly.pdbx_strand_id
1 'polypeptide(L)'
;MRLAAPPLPIRVPPARRDAALLLALELALATVQAPAYARAVAGIDFDLPDAAPAPEDRTRLEAAAPLYFASALERAGLLPTAELVAGLFASGTITQPLGPAERLLHDFWRRRRERLSAGEREAVYARVVCDPQFEPMMRALCEAIGAQAGPLPPGASGLREQVALATHAQAMAAFLAQRVDPMAVMAAREIVGDINAALAFMRDRRLQAAFAVNDLWRLVELAGSKAGIPTGSALQHVERGRSGQGVLLWLAAHPGGAALALDPAAPQDVEVMVAAQRWLASVPAGAPRAPLYPQPALPLVA
;
A
#
# COMPACT_ATOMS: atom_id res chain seq x y z
N MET A 1 -13.20 54.28 17.30
CA MET A 1 -13.22 53.04 16.48
C MET A 1 -13.28 51.85 17.43
N ARG A 2 -14.40 51.11 17.47
CA ARG A 2 -14.48 49.86 18.24
C ARG A 2 -14.02 48.73 17.32
N LEU A 3 -12.90 48.09 17.67
CA LEU A 3 -12.38 46.92 16.97
C LEU A 3 -13.37 45.76 17.19
N ALA A 4 -13.77 45.10 16.10
CA ALA A 4 -14.63 43.93 16.15
C ALA A 4 -13.93 42.80 16.92
N ALA A 5 -14.70 42.04 17.71
CA ALA A 5 -14.18 40.89 18.44
C ALA A 5 -13.62 39.85 17.47
N PRO A 6 -12.48 39.19 17.80
CA PRO A 6 -11.90 38.17 16.95
C PRO A 6 -12.90 37.01 16.74
N PRO A 7 -12.95 36.44 15.52
CA PRO A 7 -13.81 35.30 15.25
C PRO A 7 -13.45 34.12 16.16
N LEU A 8 -14.47 33.41 16.63
CA LEU A 8 -14.28 32.25 17.49
C LEU A 8 -13.43 31.20 16.77
N PRO A 9 -12.46 30.57 17.46
CA PRO A 9 -11.63 29.54 16.86
C PRO A 9 -12.50 28.37 16.40
N ILE A 10 -12.42 28.06 15.10
CA ILE A 10 -13.06 26.88 14.52
C ILE A 10 -12.43 25.66 15.19
N ARG A 11 -13.22 24.96 16.01
CA ARG A 11 -12.83 23.65 16.54
C ARG A 11 -12.94 22.63 15.41
N VAL A 12 -11.84 22.39 14.71
CA VAL A 12 -11.73 21.23 13.82
C VAL A 12 -11.80 19.98 14.70
N PRO A 13 -12.80 19.11 14.54
CA PRO A 13 -12.84 17.85 15.28
C PRO A 13 -11.54 17.08 15.00
N PRO A 14 -10.93 16.42 15.99
CA PRO A 14 -9.69 15.69 15.77
C PRO A 14 -9.96 14.67 14.66
N ALA A 15 -9.33 14.84 13.51
CA ALA A 15 -9.35 13.87 12.43
C ALA A 15 -9.04 12.50 13.06
N ARG A 16 -9.91 11.51 12.85
CA ARG A 16 -9.65 10.15 13.34
C ARG A 16 -8.27 9.77 12.78
N ARG A 17 -7.28 9.56 13.65
CA ARG A 17 -5.88 9.29 13.25
C ARG A 17 -5.77 8.13 12.25
N ASP A 18 -6.76 7.24 12.23
CA ASP A 18 -6.81 6.08 11.34
C ASP A 18 -7.59 6.32 10.03
N ALA A 19 -8.20 7.49 9.79
CA ALA A 19 -9.09 7.71 8.65
C ALA A 19 -8.40 7.43 7.31
N ALA A 20 -7.15 7.89 7.15
CA ALA A 20 -6.35 7.66 5.96
C ALA A 20 -5.99 6.17 5.77
N LEU A 21 -5.74 5.44 6.87
CA LEU A 21 -5.49 4.00 6.85
C LEU A 21 -6.74 3.23 6.40
N LEU A 22 -7.91 3.59 6.92
CA LEU A 22 -9.16 2.90 6.57
C LEU A 22 -9.55 3.15 5.13
N LEU A 23 -9.37 4.36 4.63
CA LEU A 23 -9.58 4.64 3.21
C LEU A 23 -8.65 3.78 2.33
N ALA A 24 -7.39 3.65 2.70
CA ALA A 24 -6.43 2.81 1.99
C ALA A 24 -6.84 1.32 2.01
N LEU A 25 -7.32 0.84 3.16
CA LEU A 25 -7.83 -0.52 3.31
C LEU A 25 -9.12 -0.74 2.51
N GLU A 26 -10.05 0.21 2.50
CA GLU A 26 -11.28 0.16 1.71
C GLU A 26 -10.96 0.08 0.21
N LEU A 27 -9.99 0.87 -0.27
CA LEU A 27 -9.49 0.78 -1.64
C LEU A 27 -8.85 -0.58 -1.92
N ALA A 28 -8.06 -1.12 -1.00
CA ALA A 28 -7.46 -2.45 -1.16
C ALA A 28 -8.53 -3.55 -1.23
N LEU A 29 -9.53 -3.51 -0.34
CA LEU A 29 -10.67 -4.43 -0.32
C LEU A 29 -11.49 -4.34 -1.61
N ALA A 30 -11.82 -3.13 -2.07
CA ALA A 30 -12.55 -2.92 -3.32
C ALA A 30 -11.81 -3.51 -4.52
N THR A 31 -10.48 -3.37 -4.54
CA THR A 31 -9.62 -3.91 -5.61
C THR A 31 -9.65 -5.45 -5.63
N VAL A 32 -9.42 -6.10 -4.48
CA VAL A 32 -9.35 -7.57 -4.40
C VAL A 32 -10.72 -8.26 -4.43
N GLN A 33 -11.82 -7.50 -4.30
CA GLN A 33 -13.19 -7.99 -4.41
C GLN A 33 -13.83 -7.72 -5.78
N ALA A 34 -13.15 -7.00 -6.67
CA ALA A 34 -13.71 -6.64 -7.97
C ALA A 34 -14.07 -7.89 -8.81
N PRO A 35 -15.16 -7.88 -9.61
CA PRO A 35 -15.54 -9.03 -10.43
C PRO A 35 -14.48 -9.45 -11.47
N ALA A 36 -13.61 -8.52 -11.89
CA ALA A 36 -12.47 -8.82 -12.74
C ALA A 36 -11.42 -9.66 -11.99
N TYR A 37 -11.22 -9.37 -10.70
CA TYR A 37 -10.37 -10.13 -9.80
C TYR A 37 -10.82 -11.59 -9.67
N ALA A 38 -12.12 -11.81 -9.48
CA ALA A 38 -12.69 -13.16 -9.42
C ALA A 38 -12.50 -13.94 -10.72
N ARG A 39 -12.56 -13.25 -11.88
CA ARG A 39 -12.30 -13.85 -13.19
C ARG A 39 -10.83 -14.21 -13.39
N ALA A 40 -9.89 -13.35 -12.98
CA ALA A 40 -8.46 -13.64 -13.05
C ALA A 40 -8.05 -14.83 -12.16
N VAL A 41 -8.75 -15.06 -11.05
CA VAL A 41 -8.57 -16.25 -10.20
C VAL A 41 -9.18 -17.51 -10.85
N ALA A 42 -10.30 -17.37 -11.55
CA ALA A 42 -11.00 -18.50 -12.17
C ALA A 42 -10.39 -18.94 -13.52
N GLY A 43 -9.75 -18.03 -14.26
CA GLY A 43 -9.19 -18.24 -15.60
C GLY A 43 -7.78 -18.82 -15.62
N ILE A 44 -7.54 -19.93 -14.92
CA ILE A 44 -6.30 -20.73 -15.13
C ILE A 44 -6.47 -21.49 -16.46
N ASP A 45 -6.27 -20.80 -17.57
CA ASP A 45 -6.14 -21.43 -18.89
C ASP A 45 -4.86 -20.91 -19.57
N PHE A 46 -4.03 -21.84 -20.03
CA PHE A 46 -2.68 -21.55 -20.53
C PHE A 46 -2.73 -21.26 -22.03
N ASP A 47 -2.50 -20.01 -22.44
CA ASP A 47 -1.98 -19.72 -23.79
C ASP A 47 -1.24 -18.36 -23.85
N LEU A 48 -0.19 -18.29 -24.68
CA LEU A 48 0.72 -17.14 -24.94
C LEU A 48 0.92 -17.02 -26.48
N PRO A 49 1.43 -15.90 -27.05
CA PRO A 49 1.16 -14.48 -26.85
C PRO A 49 0.85 -13.72 -28.19
N ASP A 50 0.23 -12.54 -28.09
CA ASP A 50 0.61 -11.24 -28.72
C ASP A 50 -0.60 -10.28 -28.85
N ALA A 51 -0.31 -8.99 -28.66
CA ALA A 51 -1.15 -7.79 -28.87
C ALA A 51 -1.92 -7.22 -27.64
N ALA A 52 -1.58 -5.97 -27.33
CA ALA A 52 -2.15 -5.05 -26.32
C ALA A 52 -2.13 -5.58 -24.86
N PRO A 53 -2.03 -4.70 -23.84
CA PRO A 53 -2.16 -5.17 -22.46
C PRO A 53 -3.52 -5.86 -22.30
N ALA A 54 -3.50 -7.16 -22.05
CA ALA A 54 -4.72 -7.93 -21.90
C ALA A 54 -5.47 -7.43 -20.66
N PRO A 55 -6.81 -7.56 -20.58
CA PRO A 55 -7.56 -7.29 -19.35
C PRO A 55 -7.00 -8.03 -18.11
N GLU A 56 -6.32 -9.16 -18.35
CA GLU A 56 -5.55 -9.91 -17.36
C GLU A 56 -4.33 -9.14 -16.84
N ASP A 57 -3.59 -8.44 -17.70
CA ASP A 57 -2.46 -7.60 -17.30
C ASP A 57 -2.92 -6.45 -16.42
N ARG A 58 -4.08 -5.86 -16.71
CA ARG A 58 -4.69 -4.85 -15.82
C ARG A 58 -5.01 -5.44 -14.45
N THR A 59 -5.63 -6.62 -14.39
CA THR A 59 -5.98 -7.25 -13.11
C THR A 59 -4.74 -7.63 -12.29
N ARG A 60 -3.68 -8.10 -12.97
CA ARG A 60 -2.35 -8.35 -12.38
C ARG A 60 -1.75 -7.05 -11.82
N LEU A 61 -1.80 -5.96 -12.58
CA LEU A 61 -1.34 -4.64 -12.11
C LEU A 61 -2.15 -4.13 -10.92
N GLU A 62 -3.47 -4.30 -10.94
CA GLU A 62 -4.37 -3.90 -9.86
C GLU A 62 -4.03 -4.65 -8.55
N ALA A 63 -3.63 -5.93 -8.62
CA ALA A 63 -3.24 -6.71 -7.45
C ALA A 63 -1.88 -6.32 -6.84
N ALA A 64 -1.00 -5.63 -7.57
CA ALA A 64 0.28 -5.16 -7.03
C ALA A 64 0.10 -4.10 -5.94
N ALA A 65 -0.90 -3.23 -6.07
CA ALA A 65 -1.19 -2.17 -5.12
C ALA A 65 -1.58 -2.66 -3.71
N PRO A 66 -2.56 -3.57 -3.53
CA PRO A 66 -2.88 -4.13 -2.22
C PRO A 66 -1.73 -4.94 -1.63
N LEU A 67 -0.93 -5.66 -2.44
CA LEU A 67 0.26 -6.36 -1.96
C LEU A 67 1.34 -5.40 -1.45
N TYR A 68 1.57 -4.29 -2.15
CA TYR A 68 2.50 -3.25 -1.69
C TYR A 68 2.06 -2.68 -0.34
N PHE A 69 0.79 -2.29 -0.24
CA PHE A 69 0.20 -1.78 1.00
C PHE A 69 0.32 -2.80 2.15
N ALA A 70 -0.06 -4.06 1.89
CA ALA A 70 0.04 -5.13 2.87
C ALA A 70 1.49 -5.37 3.34
N SER A 71 2.46 -5.39 2.42
CA SER A 71 3.88 -5.54 2.77
C SER A 71 4.38 -4.41 3.68
N ALA A 72 3.82 -3.21 3.56
CA ALA A 72 4.17 -2.09 4.39
C ALA A 72 3.54 -2.21 5.79
N LEU A 73 2.30 -2.71 5.88
CA LEU A 73 1.66 -3.02 7.16
C LEU A 73 2.31 -4.21 7.88
N GLU A 74 2.80 -5.20 7.14
CA GLU A 74 3.62 -6.29 7.67
C GLU A 74 4.91 -5.75 8.29
N ARG A 75 5.64 -4.91 7.55
CA ARG A 75 6.86 -4.24 8.04
C ARG A 75 6.59 -3.29 9.22
N ALA A 76 5.41 -2.68 9.27
CA ALA A 76 4.98 -1.91 10.42
C ALA A 76 4.74 -2.80 11.65
N GLY A 77 4.60 -4.12 11.51
CA GLY A 77 4.35 -5.06 12.59
C GLY A 77 2.87 -5.30 12.89
N LEU A 78 1.96 -4.92 11.98
CA LEU A 78 0.51 -4.97 12.21
C LEU A 78 0.01 -6.39 12.47
N LEU A 79 0.24 -7.31 11.52
CA LEU A 79 -0.21 -8.70 11.64
C LEU A 79 0.53 -9.46 12.76
N PRO A 80 1.86 -9.36 12.92
CA PRO A 80 2.55 -9.95 14.07
C PRO A 80 1.99 -9.50 15.42
N THR A 81 1.66 -8.21 15.56
CA THR A 81 1.04 -7.67 16.79
C THR A 81 -0.37 -8.24 16.99
N ALA A 82 -1.16 -8.32 15.92
CA ALA A 82 -2.50 -8.92 15.98
C ALA A 82 -2.45 -10.39 16.44
N GLU A 83 -1.50 -11.19 15.92
CA GLU A 83 -1.28 -12.57 16.36
C GLU A 83 -0.92 -12.64 17.85
N LEU A 84 0.01 -11.79 18.30
CA LEU A 84 0.44 -11.74 19.69
C LEU A 84 -0.75 -11.43 20.61
N VAL A 85 -1.52 -10.38 20.27
CA VAL A 85 -2.65 -9.94 21.08
C VAL A 85 -3.76 -10.98 21.12
N ALA A 86 -4.09 -11.60 19.97
CA ALA A 86 -5.06 -12.69 19.90
C ALA A 86 -4.60 -13.91 20.70
N GLY A 87 -3.30 -14.22 20.67
CA GLY A 87 -2.70 -15.29 21.46
C GLY A 87 -2.75 -15.03 22.97
N LEU A 88 -2.43 -13.81 23.42
CA LEU A 88 -2.52 -13.39 24.83
C LEU A 88 -3.96 -13.42 25.34
N PHE A 89 -4.93 -13.10 24.48
CA PHE A 89 -6.34 -13.24 24.82
C PHE A 89 -6.72 -14.72 24.93
N ALA A 90 -6.37 -15.54 23.95
CA ALA A 90 -6.69 -16.97 23.94
C ALA A 90 -6.01 -17.76 25.08
N SER A 91 -4.86 -17.32 25.58
CA SER A 91 -4.18 -17.91 26.75
C SER A 91 -4.78 -17.48 28.09
N GLY A 92 -5.74 -16.54 28.10
CA GLY A 92 -6.31 -15.97 29.31
C GLY A 92 -5.41 -14.96 30.02
N THR A 93 -4.35 -14.46 29.35
CA THR A 93 -3.48 -13.41 29.91
C THR A 93 -4.20 -12.07 29.94
N ILE A 94 -5.04 -11.79 28.95
CA ILE A 94 -5.95 -10.64 28.96
C ILE A 94 -7.26 -11.08 29.63
N THR A 95 -7.46 -10.66 30.88
CA THR A 95 -8.62 -11.08 31.70
C THR A 95 -9.75 -10.06 31.75
N GLN A 96 -9.51 -8.85 31.24
CA GLN A 96 -10.51 -7.78 31.22
C GLN A 96 -11.58 -8.00 30.14
N PRO A 97 -12.83 -7.57 30.38
CA PRO A 97 -13.90 -7.69 29.40
C PRO A 97 -13.66 -6.72 28.22
N LEU A 98 -13.61 -7.25 27.01
CA LEU A 98 -13.43 -6.49 25.77
C LEU A 98 -14.76 -6.34 25.00
N GLY A 99 -15.80 -7.08 25.38
CA GLY A 99 -17.12 -7.01 24.75
C GLY A 99 -17.08 -7.51 23.30
N PRO A 100 -17.59 -6.77 22.30
CA PRO A 100 -17.66 -7.28 20.92
C PRO A 100 -16.32 -7.71 20.31
N ALA A 101 -15.21 -7.11 20.75
CA ALA A 101 -13.87 -7.46 20.28
C ALA A 101 -13.43 -8.88 20.68
N GLU A 102 -14.01 -9.48 21.73
CA GLU A 102 -13.68 -10.84 22.18
C GLU A 102 -13.96 -11.87 21.09
N ARG A 103 -15.10 -11.74 20.41
CA ARG A 103 -15.46 -12.61 19.28
C ARG A 103 -14.48 -12.47 18.14
N LEU A 104 -14.11 -11.23 17.80
CA LEU A 104 -13.14 -10.96 16.73
C LEU A 104 -11.76 -11.57 17.03
N LEU A 105 -11.29 -11.45 18.28
CA LEU A 105 -10.04 -12.06 18.74
C LEU A 105 -10.10 -13.59 18.66
N HIS A 106 -11.19 -14.21 19.15
CA HIS A 106 -11.38 -15.65 19.07
C HIS A 106 -11.41 -16.15 17.62
N ASP A 107 -12.21 -15.50 16.76
CA ASP A 107 -12.35 -15.88 15.35
C ASP A 107 -11.03 -15.71 14.59
N PHE A 108 -10.26 -14.66 14.89
CA PHE A 108 -8.93 -14.43 14.30
C PHE A 108 -7.91 -15.49 14.75
N TRP A 109 -7.89 -15.82 16.05
CA TRP A 109 -6.99 -16.84 16.61
C TRP A 109 -7.31 -18.24 16.09
N ARG A 110 -8.58 -18.61 16.01
CA ARG A 110 -9.01 -19.93 15.54
C ARG A 110 -8.56 -20.19 14.10
N ARG A 111 -8.67 -19.19 13.23
CA ARG A 111 -8.31 -19.28 11.81
C ARG A 111 -6.81 -19.18 11.53
N ARG A 112 -5.95 -19.03 12.55
CA ARG A 112 -4.49 -18.83 12.35
C ARG A 112 -3.78 -19.94 11.56
N ARG A 113 -4.34 -21.15 11.51
CA ARG A 113 -3.81 -22.29 10.74
C ARG A 113 -4.36 -22.37 9.31
N GLU A 114 -5.42 -21.61 9.03
CA GLU A 114 -6.07 -21.53 7.71
C GLU A 114 -5.56 -20.33 6.91
N ARG A 115 -4.98 -19.33 7.60
CA ARG A 115 -4.39 -18.12 7.02
C ARG A 115 -2.95 -18.36 6.57
N LEU A 116 -2.49 -17.61 5.58
CA LEU A 116 -1.08 -17.59 5.17
C LEU A 116 -0.19 -17.24 6.36
N SER A 117 0.82 -18.05 6.59
CA SER A 117 1.86 -17.82 7.59
C SER A 117 2.71 -16.60 7.25
N ALA A 118 3.46 -16.07 8.24
CA ALA A 118 4.36 -14.94 8.00
C ALA A 118 5.40 -15.23 6.91
N GLY A 119 5.93 -16.47 6.84
CA GLY A 119 6.88 -16.87 5.80
C GLY A 119 6.26 -16.94 4.41
N GLU A 120 5.02 -17.42 4.30
CA GLU A 120 4.31 -17.45 3.01
C GLU A 120 3.97 -16.05 2.53
N ARG A 121 3.50 -15.16 3.42
CA ARG A 121 3.27 -13.75 3.06
C ARG A 121 4.56 -13.07 2.62
N GLU A 122 5.66 -13.27 3.35
CA GLU A 122 6.97 -12.72 2.97
C GLU A 122 7.43 -13.22 1.61
N ALA A 123 7.26 -14.51 1.30
CA ALA A 123 7.60 -15.06 -0.01
C ALA A 123 6.79 -14.39 -1.15
N VAL A 124 5.50 -14.11 -0.91
CA VAL A 124 4.66 -13.37 -1.86
C VAL A 124 5.18 -11.94 -2.04
N TYR A 125 5.48 -11.22 -0.95
CA TYR A 125 6.00 -9.85 -1.02
C TYR A 125 7.37 -9.77 -1.69
N ALA A 126 8.30 -10.66 -1.34
CA ALA A 126 9.64 -10.80 -1.91
C ALA A 126 9.59 -10.86 -3.44
N ARG A 127 8.68 -11.67 -3.96
CA ARG A 127 8.53 -11.86 -5.40
C ARG A 127 7.96 -10.66 -6.15
N VAL A 128 7.01 -9.94 -5.56
CA VAL A 128 6.25 -8.88 -6.28
C VAL A 128 6.81 -7.48 -6.03
N VAL A 129 7.01 -7.11 -4.77
CA VAL A 129 7.19 -5.70 -4.35
C VAL A 129 8.44 -5.43 -3.51
N CYS A 130 9.17 -6.48 -3.12
CA CYS A 130 10.41 -6.39 -2.35
C CYS A 130 11.65 -6.81 -3.18
N ASP A 131 11.49 -6.98 -4.49
CA ASP A 131 12.60 -7.15 -5.43
C ASP A 131 13.50 -5.89 -5.43
N PRO A 132 14.84 -6.03 -5.50
CA PRO A 132 15.76 -4.90 -5.47
C PRO A 132 15.53 -3.82 -6.54
N GLN A 133 14.93 -4.18 -7.67
CA GLN A 133 14.62 -3.25 -8.76
C GLN A 133 13.33 -2.45 -8.52
N PHE A 134 12.41 -2.95 -7.67
CA PHE A 134 11.11 -2.32 -7.45
C PHE A 134 11.27 -0.89 -6.89
N GLU A 135 12.06 -0.69 -5.85
CA GLU A 135 12.20 0.62 -5.20
C GLU A 135 12.81 1.70 -6.12
N PRO A 136 13.92 1.44 -6.84
CA PRO A 136 14.42 2.35 -7.86
C PRO A 136 13.39 2.71 -8.94
N MET A 137 12.61 1.74 -9.42
CA MET A 137 11.56 1.98 -10.44
C MET A 137 10.41 2.81 -9.88
N MET A 138 9.97 2.51 -8.65
CA MET A 138 8.92 3.27 -7.96
C MET A 138 9.35 4.71 -7.70
N ARG A 139 10.62 4.93 -7.35
CA ARG A 139 11.21 6.25 -7.21
C ARG A 139 11.18 7.01 -8.53
N ALA A 140 11.68 6.42 -9.62
CA ALA A 140 11.71 7.07 -10.92
C ALA A 140 10.30 7.44 -11.41
N LEU A 141 9.32 6.55 -11.18
CA LEU A 141 7.91 6.83 -11.47
C LEU A 141 7.39 8.00 -10.64
N CYS A 142 7.62 8.02 -9.32
CA CYS A 142 7.16 9.10 -8.45
C CYS A 142 7.83 10.44 -8.79
N GLU A 143 9.12 10.43 -9.14
CA GLU A 143 9.85 11.62 -9.61
C GLU A 143 9.25 12.17 -10.91
N ALA A 144 8.91 11.28 -11.87
CA ALA A 144 8.27 11.68 -13.14
C ALA A 144 6.83 12.20 -12.97
N ILE A 145 6.06 11.63 -12.05
CA ILE A 145 4.73 12.14 -11.64
C ILE A 145 4.88 13.53 -11.01
N GLY A 146 5.83 13.68 -10.08
CA GLY A 146 6.09 14.95 -9.41
C GLY A 146 6.53 16.07 -10.35
N ALA A 147 7.26 15.74 -11.42
CA ALA A 147 7.69 16.70 -12.43
C ALA A 147 6.52 17.32 -13.21
N GLN A 148 5.36 16.64 -13.29
CA GLN A 148 4.16 17.19 -13.95
C GLN A 148 3.55 18.38 -13.21
N ALA A 149 3.83 18.52 -11.90
CA ALA A 149 3.33 19.61 -11.07
C ALA A 149 4.18 20.90 -11.19
N GLY A 150 5.31 20.85 -11.89
CA GLY A 150 6.22 21.99 -12.04
C GLY A 150 5.65 23.09 -12.93
N PRO A 151 5.99 24.37 -12.69
CA PRO A 151 5.58 25.46 -13.59
C PRO A 151 6.27 25.28 -14.96
N LEU A 152 5.48 25.21 -16.02
CA LEU A 152 6.02 25.25 -17.38
C LEU A 152 6.31 26.71 -17.79
N PRO A 153 7.46 26.98 -18.43
CA PRO A 153 7.69 28.26 -19.08
C PRO A 153 6.62 28.55 -20.13
N PRO A 154 6.24 29.83 -20.33
CA PRO A 154 5.27 30.19 -21.38
C PRO A 154 5.79 29.76 -22.77
N GLY A 155 5.00 28.96 -23.48
CA GLY A 155 5.35 28.39 -24.79
C GLY A 155 6.16 27.10 -24.76
N ALA A 156 6.54 26.60 -23.57
CA ALA A 156 7.17 25.28 -23.45
C ALA A 156 6.11 24.17 -23.52
N SER A 157 6.42 23.13 -24.30
CA SER A 157 5.67 21.88 -24.29
C SER A 157 6.24 20.97 -23.20
N GLY A 158 5.39 20.45 -22.31
CA GLY A 158 5.74 19.44 -21.31
C GLY A 158 6.02 18.05 -21.91
N LEU A 159 6.34 17.97 -23.20
CA LEU A 159 6.54 16.72 -23.92
C LEU A 159 7.65 15.87 -23.29
N ARG A 160 8.73 16.49 -22.80
CA ARG A 160 9.82 15.74 -22.15
C ARG A 160 9.31 15.06 -20.88
N GLU A 161 8.61 15.79 -20.03
CA GLU A 161 8.05 15.30 -18.79
C GLU A 161 6.99 14.22 -19.05
N GLN A 162 6.14 14.41 -20.07
CA GLN A 162 5.15 13.41 -20.51
C GLN A 162 5.81 12.13 -21.02
N VAL A 163 6.85 12.24 -21.85
CA VAL A 163 7.61 11.07 -22.35
C VAL A 163 8.32 10.35 -21.21
N ALA A 164 8.90 11.07 -20.25
CA ALA A 164 9.52 10.49 -19.07
C ALA A 164 8.50 9.74 -18.20
N LEU A 165 7.33 10.34 -17.96
CA LEU A 165 6.23 9.71 -17.24
C LEU A 165 5.76 8.42 -17.93
N ALA A 166 5.52 8.48 -19.24
CA ALA A 166 5.12 7.32 -20.03
C ALA A 166 6.16 6.20 -19.98
N THR A 167 7.44 6.54 -20.12
CA THR A 167 8.55 5.58 -20.07
C THR A 167 8.63 4.88 -18.72
N HIS A 168 8.59 5.62 -17.61
CA HIS A 168 8.69 5.04 -16.27
C HIS A 168 7.42 4.27 -15.88
N ALA A 169 6.24 4.74 -16.29
CA ALA A 169 4.98 4.01 -16.10
C ALA A 169 5.01 2.67 -16.84
N GLN A 170 5.39 2.67 -18.11
CA GLN A 170 5.49 1.44 -18.91
C GLN A 170 6.51 0.46 -18.33
N ALA A 171 7.67 0.94 -17.90
CA ALA A 171 8.69 0.09 -17.27
C ALA A 171 8.16 -0.55 -15.98
N MET A 172 7.51 0.22 -15.09
CA MET A 172 6.91 -0.31 -13.86
C MET A 172 5.77 -1.30 -14.16
N ALA A 173 4.90 -0.99 -15.10
CA ALA A 173 3.82 -1.88 -15.48
C ALA A 173 4.35 -3.22 -16.03
N ALA A 174 5.33 -3.18 -16.94
CA ALA A 174 5.96 -4.40 -17.47
C ALA A 174 6.63 -5.22 -16.35
N PHE A 175 7.33 -4.56 -15.42
CA PHE A 175 7.98 -5.20 -14.28
C PHE A 175 6.99 -5.94 -13.38
N LEU A 176 5.85 -5.31 -13.06
CA LEU A 176 4.82 -5.88 -12.20
C LEU A 176 4.01 -6.98 -12.90
N ALA A 177 3.68 -6.80 -14.18
CA ALA A 177 2.96 -7.80 -14.97
C ALA A 177 3.68 -9.16 -15.02
N GLN A 178 5.01 -9.16 -15.01
CA GLN A 178 5.83 -10.38 -14.98
C GLN A 178 5.87 -11.08 -13.61
N ARG A 179 5.52 -10.38 -12.53
CA ARG A 179 5.69 -10.87 -11.14
C ARG A 179 4.38 -11.16 -10.43
N VAL A 180 3.30 -10.51 -10.84
CA VAL A 180 1.98 -10.79 -10.31
C VAL A 180 1.35 -11.94 -11.09
N ASP A 181 1.51 -13.15 -10.58
CA ASP A 181 0.84 -14.34 -11.07
C ASP A 181 -0.53 -14.56 -10.37
N PRO A 182 -1.36 -15.52 -10.82
CA PRO A 182 -2.65 -15.80 -10.20
C PRO A 182 -2.56 -16.16 -8.70
N MET A 183 -1.45 -16.76 -8.25
CA MET A 183 -1.24 -17.05 -6.83
C MET A 183 -1.03 -15.76 -6.02
N ALA A 184 -0.29 -14.78 -6.55
CA ALA A 184 -0.13 -13.47 -5.93
C ALA A 184 -1.46 -12.73 -5.83
N VAL A 185 -2.31 -12.85 -6.85
CA VAL A 185 -3.69 -12.32 -6.86
C VAL A 185 -4.51 -13.00 -5.74
N MET A 186 -4.54 -14.33 -5.66
CA MET A 186 -5.23 -15.00 -4.56
C MET A 186 -4.71 -14.59 -3.17
N ALA A 187 -3.38 -14.54 -3.01
CA ALA A 187 -2.74 -14.16 -1.76
C ALA A 187 -3.10 -12.73 -1.35
N ALA A 188 -3.16 -11.77 -2.27
CA ALA A 188 -3.51 -10.39 -1.92
C ALA A 188 -4.92 -10.30 -1.32
N ARG A 189 -5.89 -11.08 -1.86
CA ARG A 189 -7.26 -11.13 -1.30
C ARG A 189 -7.27 -11.65 0.13
N GLU A 190 -6.56 -12.75 0.40
CA GLU A 190 -6.48 -13.35 1.75
C GLU A 190 -5.79 -12.40 2.72
N ILE A 191 -4.62 -11.88 2.34
CA ILE A 191 -3.81 -10.97 3.17
C ILE A 191 -4.58 -9.70 3.52
N VAL A 192 -5.26 -9.06 2.55
CA VAL A 192 -6.07 -7.87 2.82
C VAL A 192 -7.26 -8.21 3.73
N GLY A 193 -7.88 -9.38 3.57
CA GLY A 193 -8.92 -9.87 4.47
C GLY A 193 -8.44 -10.03 5.92
N ASP A 194 -7.23 -10.57 6.09
CA ASP A 194 -6.59 -10.76 7.40
C ASP A 194 -6.23 -9.43 8.05
N ILE A 195 -5.69 -8.49 7.27
CA ILE A 195 -5.42 -7.11 7.71
C ILE A 195 -6.70 -6.44 8.19
N ASN A 196 -7.80 -6.57 7.42
CA ASN A 196 -9.08 -6.01 7.82
C ASN A 196 -9.60 -6.62 9.12
N ALA A 197 -9.51 -7.95 9.27
CA ALA A 197 -9.90 -8.64 10.49
C ALA A 197 -9.04 -8.21 11.70
N ALA A 198 -7.73 -8.05 11.52
CA ALA A 198 -6.82 -7.56 12.53
C ALA A 198 -7.16 -6.13 12.98
N LEU A 199 -7.38 -5.23 12.02
CA LEU A 199 -7.73 -3.83 12.31
C LEU A 199 -9.07 -3.69 13.02
N ALA A 200 -10.03 -4.60 12.77
CA ALA A 200 -11.34 -4.57 13.41
C ALA A 200 -11.25 -4.66 14.94
N PHE A 201 -10.34 -5.48 15.50
CA PHE A 201 -10.17 -5.56 16.95
C PHE A 201 -9.05 -4.68 17.49
N MET A 202 -7.94 -4.48 16.78
CA MET A 202 -6.82 -3.65 17.29
C MET A 202 -7.17 -2.17 17.47
N ARG A 203 -8.23 -1.72 16.79
CA ARG A 203 -8.78 -0.36 16.94
C ARG A 203 -9.76 -0.23 18.11
N ASP A 204 -10.12 -1.33 18.77
CA ASP A 204 -11.01 -1.31 19.92
C ASP A 204 -10.36 -0.59 21.11
N ARG A 205 -11.09 0.37 21.69
CA ARG A 205 -10.58 1.21 22.79
C ARG A 205 -10.38 0.45 24.08
N ARG A 206 -11.19 -0.58 24.36
CA ARG A 206 -11.07 -1.40 25.57
C ARG A 206 -9.84 -2.27 25.46
N LEU A 207 -9.57 -2.82 24.28
CA LEU A 207 -8.34 -3.56 24.01
C LEU A 207 -7.11 -2.65 24.17
N GLN A 208 -7.10 -1.47 23.56
CA GLN A 208 -5.99 -0.52 23.72
C GLN A 208 -5.76 -0.14 25.19
N ALA A 209 -6.84 0.08 25.95
CA ALA A 209 -6.76 0.34 27.38
C ALA A 209 -6.16 -0.83 28.17
N ALA A 210 -6.37 -2.09 27.73
CA ALA A 210 -5.75 -3.28 28.33
C ALA A 210 -4.23 -3.24 28.36
N PHE A 211 -3.66 -2.62 27.33
CA PHE A 211 -2.23 -2.48 27.14
C PHE A 211 -1.71 -1.10 27.59
N ALA A 212 -2.55 -0.29 28.24
CA ALA A 212 -2.24 1.09 28.63
C ALA A 212 -1.78 1.98 27.44
N VAL A 213 -2.30 1.72 26.25
CA VAL A 213 -2.03 2.52 25.04
C VAL A 213 -3.28 3.26 24.58
N ASN A 214 -3.08 4.33 23.81
CA ASN A 214 -4.13 5.25 23.38
C ASN A 214 -4.40 5.22 21.86
N ASP A 215 -3.69 4.39 21.10
CA ASP A 215 -3.96 4.11 19.71
C ASP A 215 -3.33 2.77 19.28
N LEU A 216 -3.73 2.29 18.10
CA LEU A 216 -3.29 1.00 17.57
C LEU A 216 -1.79 0.98 17.26
N TRP A 217 -1.20 2.11 16.87
CA TRP A 217 0.21 2.17 16.49
C TRP A 217 1.10 2.15 17.71
N ARG A 218 0.67 2.73 18.83
CA ARG A 218 1.30 2.53 20.14
C ARG A 218 1.25 1.08 20.59
N LEU A 219 0.18 0.35 20.31
CA LEU A 219 0.11 -1.09 20.57
C LEU A 219 1.16 -1.86 19.75
N VAL A 220 1.27 -1.52 18.46
CA VAL A 220 2.25 -2.11 17.54
C VAL A 220 3.68 -1.78 17.95
N GLU A 221 3.96 -0.53 18.33
CA GLU A 221 5.27 -0.12 18.85
C GLU A 221 5.62 -0.84 20.17
N LEU A 222 4.65 -1.00 21.08
CA LEU A 222 4.83 -1.72 22.34
C LEU A 222 5.15 -3.21 22.12
N ALA A 223 4.53 -3.84 21.13
CA ALA A 223 4.83 -5.22 20.74
C ALA A 223 6.20 -5.31 20.04
N GLY A 224 6.49 -4.38 19.13
CA GLY A 224 7.73 -4.31 18.37
C GLY A 224 8.96 -4.01 19.23
N SER A 225 8.84 -3.16 20.26
CA SER A 225 9.95 -2.85 21.16
C SER A 225 10.44 -4.08 21.93
N LYS A 226 9.53 -5.00 22.27
CA LYS A 226 9.87 -6.30 22.89
C LYS A 226 10.61 -7.24 21.93
N ALA A 227 10.45 -7.03 20.62
CA ALA A 227 11.10 -7.77 19.56
C ALA A 227 12.35 -7.06 18.98
N GLY A 228 12.77 -5.92 19.55
CA GLY A 228 13.94 -5.15 19.09
C GLY A 228 13.71 -4.30 17.83
N ILE A 229 12.44 -4.06 17.44
CA ILE A 229 12.10 -3.22 16.29
C ILE A 229 12.18 -1.73 16.69
N PRO A 230 12.83 -0.84 15.91
CA PRO A 230 12.95 0.58 16.22
C PRO A 230 11.59 1.29 16.33
N THR A 231 11.40 2.08 17.39
CA THR A 231 10.20 2.92 17.63
C THR A 231 10.02 3.99 16.54
N GLY A 232 8.79 4.33 16.16
CA GLY A 232 8.48 5.36 15.14
C GLY A 232 8.54 4.88 13.68
N SER A 233 9.05 3.68 13.43
CA SER A 233 9.10 3.06 12.08
C SER A 233 7.71 2.69 11.54
N ALA A 234 6.77 2.31 12.42
CA ALA A 234 5.46 1.79 12.02
C ALA A 234 4.65 2.80 11.18
N LEU A 235 4.50 4.04 11.66
CA LEU A 235 3.77 5.08 10.93
C LEU A 235 4.44 5.45 9.59
N GLN A 236 5.78 5.45 9.54
CA GLN A 236 6.50 5.70 8.30
C GLN A 236 6.21 4.60 7.27
N HIS A 237 6.21 3.33 7.69
CA HIS A 237 5.84 2.22 6.81
C HIS A 237 4.39 2.35 6.32
N VAL A 238 3.45 2.72 7.19
CA VAL A 238 2.04 2.90 6.83
C VAL A 238 1.85 4.00 5.79
N GLU A 239 2.44 5.18 6.02
CA GLU A 239 2.34 6.30 5.08
C GLU A 239 3.00 5.98 3.73
N ARG A 240 4.14 5.28 3.77
CA ARG A 240 4.82 4.77 2.56
C ARG A 240 3.92 3.81 1.79
N GLY A 241 3.35 2.82 2.48
CA GLY A 241 2.46 1.82 1.89
C GLY A 241 1.24 2.45 1.25
N ARG A 242 0.55 3.33 1.97
CA ARG A 242 -0.65 4.04 1.48
C ARG A 242 -0.35 4.90 0.26
N SER A 243 0.74 5.67 0.32
CA SER A 243 1.11 6.57 -0.77
C SER A 243 1.52 5.77 -2.02
N GLY A 244 2.25 4.68 -1.85
CA GLY A 244 2.61 3.81 -2.96
C GLY A 244 1.43 3.04 -3.54
N GLN A 245 0.46 2.62 -2.70
CA GLN A 245 -0.78 2.01 -3.16
C GLN A 245 -1.52 2.95 -4.13
N GLY A 246 -1.65 4.23 -3.79
CA GLY A 246 -2.30 5.22 -4.66
C GLY A 246 -1.62 5.36 -6.03
N VAL A 247 -0.29 5.41 -6.04
CA VAL A 247 0.50 5.48 -7.29
C VAL A 247 0.35 4.19 -8.13
N LEU A 248 0.36 3.01 -7.50
CA LEU A 248 0.20 1.74 -8.20
C LEU A 248 -1.22 1.53 -8.74
N LEU A 249 -2.25 1.97 -8.02
CA LEU A 249 -3.63 1.96 -8.52
C LEU A 249 -3.80 2.92 -9.70
N TRP A 250 -3.20 4.10 -9.63
CA TRP A 250 -3.17 5.02 -10.76
C TRP A 250 -2.49 4.40 -11.98
N LEU A 251 -1.35 3.73 -11.79
CA LEU A 251 -0.66 3.02 -12.86
C LEU A 251 -1.54 1.93 -13.49
N ALA A 252 -2.21 1.13 -12.66
CA ALA A 252 -3.08 0.06 -13.12
C ALA A 252 -4.31 0.57 -13.89
N ALA A 253 -4.77 1.80 -13.60
CA ALA A 253 -5.83 2.47 -14.35
C ALA A 253 -5.38 2.97 -15.73
N HIS A 254 -4.06 3.05 -15.99
CA HIS A 254 -3.46 3.53 -17.23
C HIS A 254 -2.47 2.52 -17.85
N PRO A 255 -2.92 1.29 -18.20
CA PRO A 255 -2.05 0.31 -18.84
C PRO A 255 -1.65 0.82 -20.23
N GLY A 256 -0.34 0.77 -20.52
CA GLY A 256 0.34 1.48 -21.61
C GLY A 256 -0.42 1.60 -22.94
N GLY A 257 -0.52 2.82 -23.46
CA GLY A 257 -1.04 3.10 -24.81
C GLY A 257 -1.48 4.55 -25.06
N ALA A 258 -1.88 5.28 -24.03
CA ALA A 258 -2.27 6.69 -24.13
C ALA A 258 -1.14 7.64 -23.71
N ALA A 259 -1.14 8.86 -24.25
CA ALA A 259 -0.29 9.93 -23.75
C ALA A 259 -0.65 10.19 -22.27
N LEU A 260 0.24 9.77 -21.36
CA LEU A 260 0.12 10.00 -19.94
C LEU A 260 0.43 11.47 -19.66
N ALA A 261 -0.59 12.23 -19.32
CA ALA A 261 -0.48 13.60 -18.86
C ALA A 261 -1.30 13.76 -17.58
N LEU A 262 -0.74 14.46 -16.59
CA LEU A 262 -1.43 14.81 -15.36
C LEU A 262 -1.71 16.31 -15.36
N ASP A 263 -2.97 16.67 -15.10
CA ASP A 263 -3.41 18.05 -15.02
C ASP A 263 -3.44 18.52 -13.55
N PRO A 264 -2.60 19.49 -13.14
CA PRO A 264 -2.61 20.01 -11.77
C PRO A 264 -3.93 20.72 -11.39
N ALA A 265 -4.83 21.00 -12.34
CA ALA A 265 -6.18 21.49 -12.06
C ALA A 265 -7.20 20.37 -11.80
N ALA A 266 -6.92 19.13 -12.21
CA ALA A 266 -7.82 18.00 -12.03
C ALA A 266 -7.62 17.37 -10.62
N PRO A 267 -8.65 17.28 -9.77
CA PRO A 267 -8.51 16.77 -8.40
C PRO A 267 -7.90 15.36 -8.31
N GLN A 268 -8.29 14.46 -9.22
CA GLN A 268 -7.76 13.09 -9.30
C GLN A 268 -6.26 13.03 -9.61
N ASP A 269 -5.75 13.98 -10.40
CA ASP A 269 -4.35 14.04 -10.78
C ASP A 269 -3.52 14.67 -9.66
N VAL A 270 -4.09 15.65 -8.95
CA VAL A 270 -3.50 16.19 -7.71
C VAL A 270 -3.36 15.11 -6.64
N GLU A 271 -4.32 14.20 -6.51
CA GLU A 271 -4.24 13.09 -5.55
C GLU A 271 -3.05 12.16 -5.83
N VAL A 272 -2.82 11.77 -7.08
CA VAL A 272 -1.66 10.94 -7.43
C VAL A 272 -0.34 11.72 -7.31
N MET A 273 -0.31 13.00 -7.65
CA MET A 273 0.87 13.85 -7.43
C MET A 273 1.22 13.94 -5.94
N VAL A 274 0.24 14.16 -5.07
CA VAL A 274 0.44 14.20 -3.61
C VAL A 274 0.88 12.83 -3.09
N ALA A 275 0.31 11.73 -3.60
CA ALA A 275 0.74 10.38 -3.24
C ALA A 275 2.20 10.11 -3.64
N ALA A 276 2.61 10.48 -4.84
CA ALA A 276 4.00 10.35 -5.29
C ALA A 276 4.97 11.15 -4.42
N GLN A 277 4.63 12.40 -4.07
CA GLN A 277 5.46 13.24 -3.21
C GLN A 277 5.56 12.70 -1.78
N ARG A 278 4.45 12.20 -1.21
CA ARG A 278 4.46 11.55 0.12
C ARG A 278 5.29 10.28 0.11
N TRP A 279 5.21 9.49 -0.96
CA TRP A 279 6.03 8.30 -1.11
C TRP A 279 7.52 8.67 -1.16
N LEU A 280 7.91 9.67 -1.95
CA LEU A 280 9.31 10.15 -2.03
C LEU A 280 9.82 10.66 -0.66
N ALA A 281 9.00 11.42 0.06
CA ALA A 281 9.33 11.92 1.39
C ALA A 281 9.49 10.80 2.44
N SER A 282 8.89 9.63 2.20
CA SER A 282 9.01 8.47 3.10
C SER A 282 10.28 7.64 2.88
N VAL A 283 11.00 7.84 1.77
CA VAL A 283 12.19 7.04 1.46
C VAL A 283 13.41 7.59 2.23
N PRO A 284 14.19 6.75 2.93
CA PRO A 284 15.37 7.19 3.66
C PRO A 284 16.38 7.93 2.77
N ALA A 285 16.99 8.98 3.30
CA ALA A 285 18.08 9.69 2.64
C ALA A 285 19.27 8.72 2.43
N GLY A 286 19.73 8.58 1.19
CA GLY A 286 20.84 7.68 0.81
C GLY A 286 20.44 6.38 0.10
N ALA A 287 19.15 6.12 -0.09
CA ALA A 287 18.70 5.00 -0.93
C ALA A 287 19.17 5.19 -2.40
N PRO A 288 19.66 4.12 -3.06
CA PRO A 288 20.20 4.20 -4.41
C PRO A 288 19.17 4.78 -5.39
N ARG A 289 19.60 5.76 -6.19
CA ARG A 289 18.81 6.28 -7.30
C ARG A 289 18.90 5.33 -8.49
N ALA A 290 17.77 5.11 -9.16
CA ALA A 290 17.79 4.41 -10.44
C ALA A 290 18.69 5.18 -11.42
N PRO A 291 19.46 4.50 -12.27
CA PRO A 291 20.10 5.16 -13.40
C PRO A 291 19.03 5.81 -14.28
N LEU A 292 19.34 6.98 -14.85
CA LEU A 292 18.42 7.80 -15.68
C LEU A 292 17.93 7.10 -16.95
N TYR A 293 18.44 5.90 -17.24
CA TYR A 293 18.04 5.08 -18.38
C TYR A 293 17.82 3.64 -17.92
N PRO A 294 16.72 2.98 -18.32
CA PRO A 294 16.58 1.54 -18.14
C PRO A 294 17.73 0.88 -18.90
N GLN A 295 18.65 0.23 -18.17
CA GLN A 295 19.63 -0.61 -18.84
C GLN A 295 18.89 -1.79 -19.46
N PRO A 296 19.15 -2.11 -20.75
CA PRO A 296 18.59 -3.31 -21.36
C PRO A 296 19.01 -4.50 -20.49
N ALA A 297 18.04 -5.37 -20.19
CA ALA A 297 18.31 -6.61 -19.46
C ALA A 297 19.43 -7.35 -20.19
N LEU A 298 20.56 -7.57 -19.51
CA LEU A 298 21.62 -8.40 -20.06
C LEU A 298 21.02 -9.77 -20.37
N PRO A 299 21.26 -10.32 -21.57
CA PRO A 299 20.78 -11.65 -21.90
C PRO A 299 21.39 -12.64 -20.92
N LEU A 300 20.53 -13.42 -20.25
CA LEU A 300 20.94 -14.59 -19.49
C LEU A 300 21.66 -15.53 -20.46
N VAL A 301 22.98 -15.61 -20.35
CA VAL A 301 23.77 -16.65 -21.01
C VAL A 301 23.40 -17.96 -20.34
N ALA A 302 22.90 -18.90 -21.15
CA ALA A 302 22.53 -20.26 -20.75
C ALA A 302 23.72 -21.07 -20.24
#